data_AF-A0A946S5G1-F1
#
_entry.id   AF-A0A946S5G1-F1
#
_cell.length_a   1.000
_cell.length_b   1.000
_cell.length_c   1.000
_cell.angle_alpha   90.00
_cell.angle_beta   90.00
_cell.angle_gamma   90.00
#
_symmetry.space_group_name_H-M   'P 1'
#
loop_
_entity.id
_entity.type
_entity.pdbx_description
1 polymer ?
#
loop_
_entity_poly.entity_id
_entity_poly.type
_entity_poly.pdbx_seq_one_letter_code
_entity_poly.pdbx_strand_id
1 'polypeptide(L)'
;MKQLIECVPNISEGIDEEKIRIISSVVEEIDGVKLLNVDPGKATNRTVITFVGEPQNVIDAAFLLIQKAQELINMSKHSGEHPRMGATDVCPLVPISNISMEETVEWAHKLGKRVG
;
A
#
# COMPACT_ATOMS: atom_id res chain seq x y z
N MET A 1 24.46 7.82 -3.66
CA MET A 1 23.79 6.50 -3.73
C MET A 1 22.29 6.74 -3.68
N LYS A 2 21.45 5.92 -4.33
CA LYS A 2 20.00 6.15 -4.40
C LYS A 2 19.32 5.78 -3.08
N GLN A 3 18.38 6.61 -2.62
CA GLN A 3 17.52 6.28 -1.48
C GLN A 3 16.53 5.19 -1.89
N LEU A 4 16.24 4.26 -0.98
CA LEU A 4 15.31 3.17 -1.21
C LEU A 4 14.44 2.95 0.03
N ILE A 5 13.13 2.95 -0.16
CA ILE A 5 12.15 2.56 0.86
C ILE A 5 11.26 1.43 0.34
N GLU A 6 10.76 0.63 1.28
CA GLU A 6 9.70 -0.34 1.05
C GLU A 6 8.38 0.21 1.58
N CYS A 7 7.28 -0.05 0.88
CA CYS A 7 5.94 0.20 1.34
C CYS A 7 5.16 -1.11 1.38
N VAL A 8 4.45 -1.33 2.49
CA VAL A 8 3.74 -2.60 2.74
C VAL A 8 2.26 -2.34 3.04
N PRO A 9 1.47 -1.74 2.13
CA PRO A 9 0.06 -1.45 2.41
C PRO A 9 -0.77 -2.71 2.55
N ASN A 10 -1.81 -2.58 3.36
CA ASN A 10 -2.71 -3.66 3.71
C ASN A 10 -4.14 -3.25 3.37
N ILE A 11 -4.74 -3.92 2.40
CA ILE A 11 -6.10 -3.63 1.94
C ILE A 11 -7.10 -4.64 2.51
N SER A 12 -8.31 -4.19 2.80
CA SER A 12 -9.44 -4.98 3.31
C SER A 12 -10.18 -5.69 2.16
N GLU A 13 -9.45 -6.49 1.41
CA GLU A 13 -9.94 -7.40 0.38
C GLU A 13 -8.94 -8.55 0.24
N GLY A 14 -9.41 -9.78 0.32
CA GLY A 14 -8.61 -11.01 0.23
C GLY A 14 -9.30 -12.14 -0.53
N ILE A 15 -10.47 -11.87 -1.13
CA ILE A 15 -11.32 -12.87 -1.79
C ILE A 15 -11.45 -12.57 -3.29
N ASP A 16 -11.74 -11.33 -3.65
CA ASP A 16 -11.93 -10.90 -5.03
C ASP A 16 -10.57 -10.65 -5.71
N GLU A 17 -10.08 -11.68 -6.41
CA GLU A 17 -8.79 -11.67 -7.10
C GLU A 17 -8.70 -10.58 -8.18
N GLU A 18 -9.83 -10.20 -8.80
CA GLU A 18 -9.85 -9.12 -9.80
C GLU A 18 -9.65 -7.76 -9.14
N LYS A 19 -10.36 -7.47 -8.04
CA LYS A 19 -10.13 -6.23 -7.28
C LYS A 19 -8.68 -6.14 -6.79
N ILE A 20 -8.16 -7.23 -6.22
CA ILE A 20 -6.78 -7.27 -5.71
C ILE A 20 -5.80 -6.95 -6.83
N ARG A 21 -5.95 -7.59 -7.99
CA ARG A 21 -5.10 -7.35 -9.16
C ARG A 21 -5.18 -5.90 -9.64
N ILE A 22 -6.39 -5.34 -9.75
CA ILE A 22 -6.56 -3.95 -10.18
C ILE A 22 -5.87 -3.00 -9.20
N ILE A 23 -6.07 -3.19 -7.89
CA ILE A 23 -5.49 -2.35 -6.85
C ILE A 23 -3.96 -2.48 -6.81
N SER A 24 -3.40 -3.68 -6.93
CA SER A 24 -1.94 -3.85 -6.90
C SER A 24 -1.25 -3.35 -8.17
N SER A 25 -1.91 -3.46 -9.33
CA SER A 25 -1.32 -3.07 -10.63
C SER A 25 -1.04 -1.57 -10.75
N VAL A 26 -1.77 -0.69 -10.04
CA VAL A 26 -1.54 0.76 -10.09
C VAL A 26 -0.16 1.16 -9.55
N VAL A 27 0.45 0.30 -8.73
CA VAL A 27 1.80 0.52 -8.21
C VAL A 27 2.84 0.47 -9.34
N GLU A 28 2.60 -0.39 -10.34
CA GLU A 28 3.50 -0.58 -11.48
C GLU A 28 3.34 0.51 -12.55
N GLU A 29 2.32 1.38 -12.44
CA GLU A 29 2.17 2.55 -13.32
C GLU A 29 3.18 3.65 -13.01
N ILE A 30 3.82 3.61 -11.84
CA ILE A 30 4.84 4.59 -11.44
C ILE A 30 6.23 4.08 -11.78
N ASP A 31 6.87 4.76 -12.74
CA ASP A 31 8.26 4.49 -13.11
C ASP A 31 9.19 4.52 -11.89
N GLY A 32 10.04 3.49 -11.77
CA GLY A 32 11.00 3.37 -10.67
C GLY A 32 10.43 2.76 -9.38
N VAL A 33 9.16 2.32 -9.39
CA VAL A 33 8.60 1.44 -8.35
C VAL A 33 8.57 0.00 -8.86
N LYS A 34 8.88 -0.95 -7.97
CA LYS A 34 8.80 -2.38 -8.26
C LYS A 34 7.86 -3.07 -7.29
N LEU A 35 6.80 -3.67 -7.81
CA LEU A 35 5.96 -4.59 -7.06
C LEU A 35 6.74 -5.87 -6.76
N LEU A 36 6.85 -6.24 -5.48
CA LEU A 36 7.61 -7.39 -5.03
C LEU A 36 6.71 -8.56 -4.66
N ASN A 37 5.58 -8.29 -4.01
CA ASN A 37 4.68 -9.34 -3.54
C ASN A 37 3.23 -8.85 -3.42
N VAL A 38 2.30 -9.77 -3.58
CA VAL A 38 0.86 -9.61 -3.32
C VAL A 38 0.39 -10.89 -2.64
N ASP A 39 0.07 -10.81 -1.35
CA ASP A 39 -0.26 -11.96 -0.50
C ASP A 39 -1.69 -11.85 0.07
N PRO A 40 -2.69 -12.47 -0.60
CA PRO A 40 -4.07 -12.42 -0.17
C PRO A 40 -4.41 -13.53 0.84
N GLY A 41 -4.97 -13.14 1.98
CA GLY A 41 -5.55 -14.04 2.97
C GLY A 41 -7.06 -14.14 2.83
N LYS A 42 -7.58 -15.28 2.35
CA LYS A 42 -9.03 -15.49 2.16
C LYS A 42 -9.82 -15.47 3.48
N ALA A 43 -9.29 -16.09 4.54
CA ALA A 43 -9.95 -16.13 5.85
C ALA A 43 -9.92 -14.75 6.56
N THR A 44 -8.80 -14.03 6.44
CA THR A 44 -8.65 -12.69 6.99
C THR A 44 -9.35 -11.61 6.17
N ASN A 45 -9.71 -11.92 4.92
CA ASN A 45 -10.19 -11.00 3.90
C ASN A 45 -9.31 -9.75 3.79
N ARG A 46 -8.00 -9.99 3.72
CA ARG A 46 -6.98 -8.95 3.72
C ARG A 46 -5.86 -9.34 2.77
N THR A 47 -5.34 -8.36 2.04
CA THR A 47 -4.15 -8.56 1.18
C THR A 47 -3.02 -7.66 1.64
N VAL A 48 -1.84 -8.26 1.80
CA VAL A 48 -0.57 -7.55 2.01
C VAL A 48 0.06 -7.32 0.65
N ILE A 49 0.38 -6.07 0.32
CA ILE A 49 1.04 -5.72 -0.92
C ILE A 49 2.41 -5.16 -0.53
N THR A 50 3.48 -5.55 -1.25
CA THR A 50 4.85 -5.09 -0.96
C THR A 50 5.48 -4.53 -2.22
N PHE A 51 6.00 -3.31 -2.16
CA PHE A 51 6.74 -2.69 -3.26
C PHE A 51 7.85 -1.78 -2.77
N VAL A 52 8.83 -1.53 -3.64
CA VAL A 52 10.03 -0.74 -3.32
C VAL A 52 10.33 0.28 -4.40
N GLY A 53 10.99 1.38 -4.03
CA GLY A 53 11.42 2.43 -4.96
C GLY A 53 12.05 3.63 -4.26
N GLU A 54 12.36 4.66 -5.03
CA GLU A 54 12.78 5.95 -4.48
C GLU A 54 11.61 6.61 -3.72
N PRO A 55 11.87 7.36 -2.64
CA PRO A 55 10.82 7.76 -1.69
C PRO A 55 9.60 8.44 -2.31
N GLN A 56 9.81 9.43 -3.19
CA GLN A 56 8.73 10.15 -3.84
C GLN A 56 7.84 9.22 -4.69
N ASN A 57 8.46 8.35 -5.50
CA ASN A 57 7.75 7.43 -6.38
C ASN A 57 6.92 6.41 -5.56
N VAL A 58 7.46 5.94 -4.43
CA VAL A 58 6.74 5.07 -3.49
C VAL A 58 5.53 5.79 -2.90
N ILE A 59 5.65 7.07 -2.53
CA ILE A 59 4.50 7.85 -2.04
C ILE A 59 3.43 8.02 -3.12
N ASP A 60 3.84 8.27 -4.37
CA ASP A 60 2.90 8.40 -5.49
C ASP A 60 2.15 7.09 -5.75
N ALA A 61 2.86 5.96 -5.77
CA ALA A 61 2.26 4.63 -5.91
C ALA A 61 1.33 4.27 -4.74
N ALA A 62 1.76 4.53 -3.50
CA ALA A 62 0.95 4.28 -2.30
C ALA A 62 -0.35 5.09 -2.32
N PHE A 63 -0.29 6.36 -2.72
CA PHE A 63 -1.48 7.20 -2.85
C PHE A 63 -2.48 6.65 -3.88
N LEU A 64 -2.01 6.26 -5.08
CA LEU A 64 -2.87 5.68 -6.12
C LEU A 64 -3.49 4.35 -5.67
N LEU A 65 -2.73 3.51 -4.97
CA LEU A 65 -3.22 2.25 -4.40
C LEU A 65 -4.33 2.52 -3.38
N ILE A 66 -4.13 3.46 -2.46
CA ILE A 66 -5.12 3.84 -1.44
C ILE A 66 -6.40 4.37 -2.10
N GLN A 67 -6.26 5.25 -3.10
CA GLN A 67 -7.38 5.80 -3.84
C GLN A 67 -8.17 4.69 -4.56
N LYS A 68 -7.47 3.78 -5.25
CA LYS A 68 -8.11 2.66 -5.96
C LYS A 68 -8.81 1.69 -5.00
N ALA A 69 -8.19 1.42 -3.85
CA ALA A 69 -8.80 0.61 -2.80
C ALA A 69 -10.09 1.25 -2.27
N GLN A 70 -10.10 2.57 -2.06
CA GLN A 70 -11.30 3.29 -1.64
C GLN A 70 -12.44 3.22 -2.67
N GLU A 71 -12.12 3.25 -3.97
CA GLU A 71 -13.11 3.16 -5.05
C GLU A 71 -13.76 1.78 -5.14
N LEU A 72 -12.99 0.71 -4.89
CA LEU A 72 -13.40 -0.67 -5.16
C LEU A 72 -13.88 -1.42 -3.91
N ILE A 73 -13.42 -1.05 -2.72
CA ILE A 73 -13.71 -1.77 -1.47
C ILE A 73 -14.82 -1.06 -0.70
N ASN A 74 -15.98 -1.71 -0.62
CA ASN A 74 -17.08 -1.24 0.21
C ASN A 74 -17.00 -1.82 1.64
N MET A 75 -16.46 -1.03 2.57
CA MET A 75 -16.28 -1.44 3.98
C MET A 75 -17.58 -1.77 4.73
N SER A 76 -18.74 -1.28 4.29
CA SER A 76 -20.03 -1.63 4.93
C SER A 76 -20.47 -3.07 4.65
N LYS A 77 -19.89 -3.71 3.61
CA LYS A 77 -20.14 -5.11 3.24
C LYS A 77 -18.99 -6.03 3.59
N HIS A 78 -17.85 -5.48 3.97
CA HIS A 78 -16.65 -6.25 4.27
C HIS A 78 -16.83 -7.09 5.54
N SER A 79 -16.33 -8.32 5.55
CA SER A 79 -16.24 -9.22 6.70
C SER A 79 -14.99 -10.10 6.58
N GLY A 80 -14.32 -10.37 7.70
CA GLY A 80 -13.07 -11.13 7.74
C GLY A 80 -12.63 -11.31 9.20
N GLU A 81 -11.77 -12.31 9.46
CA GLU A 81 -11.33 -12.65 10.82
C GLU A 81 -10.35 -11.62 11.42
N HIS A 82 -9.69 -10.82 10.57
CA HIS A 82 -8.72 -9.82 11.02
C HIS A 82 -9.42 -8.49 11.34
N PRO A 83 -9.13 -7.84 12.50
CA PRO A 83 -9.59 -6.48 12.79
C PRO A 83 -9.14 -5.48 11.71
N ARG A 84 -10.00 -4.51 11.37
CA ARG A 84 -9.74 -3.52 10.31
C ARG A 84 -10.61 -2.28 10.49
N MET A 85 -10.08 -1.13 10.08
CA MET A 85 -10.75 0.17 10.15
C MET A 85 -11.05 0.77 8.77
N GLY A 86 -10.23 0.49 7.75
CA GLY A 86 -10.33 1.14 6.43
C GLY A 86 -10.18 0.19 5.25
N ALA A 87 -10.52 0.69 4.05
CA ALA A 87 -10.29 -0.01 2.78
C ALA A 87 -8.80 -0.30 2.57
N THR A 88 -7.95 0.69 2.91
CA THR A 88 -6.56 0.46 3.28
C THR A 88 -6.46 0.65 4.79
N ASP A 89 -6.02 -0.38 5.52
CA ASP A 89 -6.00 -0.39 6.98
C ASP A 89 -4.73 0.26 7.52
N VAL A 90 -3.57 -0.15 6.99
CA VAL A 90 -2.26 0.42 7.31
C VAL A 90 -1.42 0.53 6.05
N CYS A 91 -0.54 1.54 6.00
CA CYS A 91 0.40 1.78 4.90
C CYS A 91 1.78 2.19 5.46
N PRO A 92 2.53 1.24 6.04
CA PRO A 92 3.87 1.49 6.59
C PRO A 92 4.90 1.76 5.49
N LEU A 93 5.90 2.56 5.85
CA LEU A 93 7.12 2.80 5.06
C LEU A 93 8.32 2.31 5.86
N VAL A 94 9.21 1.56 5.22
CA VAL A 94 10.40 0.96 5.85
C VAL A 94 11.66 1.46 5.14
N PRO A 95 12.63 2.06 5.86
CA PRO A 95 13.90 2.45 5.26
C PRO A 95 14.72 1.22 4.85
N ILE A 96 15.21 1.18 3.60
CA ILE A 96 16.02 0.06 3.09
C ILE A 96 17.46 0.47 2.84
N SER A 97 17.69 1.57 2.13
CA SER A 97 19.05 1.99 1.77
C SER A 97 19.18 3.50 1.63
N ASN A 98 20.29 4.05 2.13
CA ASN A 98 20.68 5.48 2.02
C ASN A 98 19.62 6.47 2.51
N ILE A 99 18.77 6.07 3.46
CA ILE A 99 17.74 6.90 4.08
C ILE A 99 17.61 6.53 5.56
N SER A 100 17.46 7.52 6.42
CA SER A 100 17.26 7.31 7.85
C SER A 100 15.81 6.99 8.19
N MET A 101 15.58 6.57 9.44
CA MET A 101 14.23 6.43 9.96
C MET A 101 13.53 7.79 10.05
N GLU A 102 14.25 8.83 10.48
CA GLU A 102 13.73 10.19 10.60
C GLU A 102 13.26 10.75 9.26
N GLU A 103 14.05 10.56 8.19
CA GLU A 103 13.65 10.93 6.83
C GLU A 103 12.41 10.14 6.38
N THR A 104 12.32 8.85 6.73
CA THR A 104 11.17 8.00 6.37
C THR A 104 9.90 8.44 7.08
N VAL A 105 9.99 8.92 8.33
CA VAL A 105 8.87 9.50 9.07
C VAL A 105 8.32 10.74 8.35
N GLU A 106 9.18 11.60 7.81
CA GLU A 106 8.73 12.74 7.01
C GLU A 106 7.92 12.32 5.77
N TRP A 107 8.33 11.24 5.11
CA TRP A 107 7.59 10.67 3.98
C TRP A 107 6.23 10.10 4.39
N ALA A 108 6.15 9.46 5.56
CA ALA A 108 4.88 8.98 6.10
C ALA A 108 3.92 10.14 6.39
N HIS A 109 4.40 11.25 6.95
CA HIS A 109 3.61 12.46 7.14
C HIS A 109 3.14 13.09 5.82
N LYS A 110 4.00 13.13 4.79
CA LYS A 110 3.65 13.61 3.45
C LYS A 110 2.54 12.76 2.82
N LEU A 111 2.65 11.44 2.90
CA LEU A 111 1.62 10.52 2.42
C LEU A 111 0.30 10.74 3.16
N GLY A 112 0.33 10.73 4.50
CA GLY A 112 -0.86 10.93 5.32
C GLY A 112 -1.58 12.24 5.00
N LYS A 113 -0.84 13.34 4.88
CA LYS A 113 -1.41 14.65 4.52
C LYS A 113 -2.07 14.66 3.14
N ARG A 114 -1.55 13.87 2.18
CA ARG A 114 -2.11 13.77 0.83
C ARG A 114 -3.36 12.89 0.79
N VAL A 115 -3.39 11.83 1.60
CA VAL A 115 -4.53 10.92 1.71
C VAL A 115 -5.75 11.63 2.34
N GLY A 116 -5.52 12.46 3.38
CA GLY A 116 -6.56 13.23 4.06
C GLY A 116 -6.66 12.91 5.54
#